data_AF-A0A452DW11-F1
#
_entry.id   AF-A0A452DW11-F1
#
_cell.length_a   1.000
_cell.length_b   1.000
_cell.length_c   1.000
_cell.angle_alpha   90.00
_cell.angle_beta   90.00
_cell.angle_gamma   90.00
#
_symmetry.space_group_name_H-M   'P 1'
#
loop_
_entity.id
_entity.type
_entity.pdbx_description
1 polymer ?
#
loop_
_entity_poly.entity_id
_entity_poly.type
_entity_poly.pdbx_seq_one_letter_code
_entity_poly.pdbx_strand_id
1 'polypeptide(L)' 'ACTLEPVQRRFLKEYIFLFKKVNTSQDFRQTMSKKFPFIMEVYYKSIEHSRMYTVRKQGQEKWLNSRN' A
#
# COMPACT_ATOMS: atom_id res chain seq x y z
N ALA A 1 17.59 9.09 4.38
CA ALA A 1 16.51 9.26 3.38
C ALA A 1 16.88 8.45 2.15
N CYS A 2 16.20 7.35 1.86
CA CYS A 2 16.50 6.56 0.65
C CYS A 2 16.04 7.37 -0.56
N THR A 3 16.98 7.88 -1.34
CA THR A 3 16.73 8.49 -2.65
C THR A 3 16.23 7.40 -3.59
N LEU A 4 14.93 7.38 -3.84
CA LEU A 4 14.31 6.52 -4.85
C LEU A 4 14.76 6.98 -6.24
N GLU A 5 15.38 6.07 -6.98
CA GLU A 5 15.84 6.25 -8.36
C GLU A 5 14.71 6.81 -9.26
N PRO A 6 15.03 7.59 -10.31
CA PRO A 6 14.02 8.17 -11.21
C PRO A 6 13.09 7.11 -11.84
N VAL A 7 13.58 5.88 -12.03
CA VAL A 7 12.78 4.72 -12.45
C VAL A 7 11.76 4.35 -11.38
N GLN A 8 12.16 4.24 -10.12
CA GLN A 8 11.27 3.94 -9.00
C GLN A 8 10.21 5.04 -8.81
N ARG A 9 10.55 6.30 -9.08
CA ARG A 9 9.62 7.44 -9.03
C ARG A 9 8.53 7.36 -10.09
N ARG A 10 8.85 6.84 -11.29
CA ARG A 10 7.86 6.61 -12.36
C ARG A 10 6.92 5.46 -11.99
N PHE A 11 7.46 4.34 -11.53
CA PHE A 11 6.68 3.21 -11.03
C PHE A 11 5.75 3.59 -9.87
N LEU A 12 6.21 4.45 -8.96
CA LEU A 12 5.38 4.97 -7.85
C LEU A 12 4.19 5.80 -8.34
N LYS A 13 4.34 6.61 -9.39
CA LYS A 13 3.22 7.38 -9.95
C LYS A 13 2.16 6.48 -10.58
N GLU A 14 2.58 5.49 -11.36
CA GLU A 14 1.69 4.48 -11.96
C GLU A 14 0.95 3.70 -10.88
N TYR A 15 1.68 3.24 -9.86
CA TYR A 15 1.14 2.48 -8.73
C TYR A 15 0.12 3.30 -7.93
N ILE A 16 0.39 4.58 -7.64
CA ILE A 16 -0.54 5.46 -6.91
C ILE A 16 -1.82 5.70 -7.72
N PHE A 17 -1.71 5.89 -9.04
CA PHE A 17 -2.86 6.05 -9.90
C PHE A 17 -3.75 4.80 -9.91
N LEU A 18 -3.14 3.62 -10.09
CA LEU A 18 -3.83 2.34 -10.02
C LEU A 18 -4.46 2.10 -8.65
N PHE A 19 -3.74 2.44 -7.57
CA PHE A 19 -4.19 2.32 -6.19
C PHE A 19 -5.44 3.18 -5.92
N LYS A 20 -5.42 4.44 -6.38
CA LYS A 20 -6.58 5.34 -6.24
C LYS A 20 -7.78 4.78 -7.00
N LYS A 21 -7.57 4.26 -8.21
CA LYS A 21 -8.63 3.71 -9.05
C LYS A 21 -9.23 2.41 -8.51
N VAL A 22 -8.40 1.50 -7.98
CA VAL A 22 -8.83 0.27 -7.28
C VAL A 22 -9.60 0.57 -6.00
N ASN A 23 -9.26 1.64 -5.27
CA ASN A 23 -9.96 2.01 -4.04
C ASN A 23 -11.27 2.76 -4.29
N THR A 24 -11.36 3.57 -5.34
CA THR A 24 -12.58 4.33 -5.64
C THR A 24 -13.63 3.53 -6.41
N SER A 25 -13.23 2.59 -7.28
CA SER A 25 -14.17 1.85 -8.13
C SER A 25 -14.16 0.35 -7.81
N GLN A 26 -15.29 -0.15 -7.36
CA GLN A 26 -15.51 -1.58 -7.11
C GLN A 26 -15.47 -2.41 -8.41
N ASP A 27 -16.01 -1.87 -9.50
CA ASP A 27 -15.98 -2.52 -10.82
C ASP A 27 -14.55 -2.64 -11.36
N PHE A 28 -13.72 -1.62 -11.13
CA PHE A 28 -12.31 -1.65 -11.50
C PHE A 28 -11.55 -2.70 -10.68
N ARG A 29 -11.89 -2.85 -9.39
CA ARG A 29 -11.34 -3.89 -8.51
C ARG A 29 -11.71 -5.29 -8.99
N GLN A 30 -12.98 -5.52 -9.35
CA GLN A 30 -13.43 -6.82 -9.88
C GLN A 30 -12.79 -7.13 -11.23
N THR A 31 -12.68 -6.14 -12.12
CA THR A 31 -12.04 -6.30 -13.43
C THR A 31 -10.56 -6.63 -13.31
N MET A 32 -9.84 -5.91 -12.44
CA MET A 32 -8.41 -6.17 -12.17
C MET A 32 -8.22 -7.53 -11.48
N SER A 33 -9.11 -7.91 -10.56
CA SER A 33 -9.06 -9.22 -9.92
C SER A 33 -9.30 -10.36 -10.91
N LYS A 34 -10.13 -10.16 -11.95
CA LYS A 34 -10.36 -11.16 -13.00
C LYS A 34 -9.26 -11.19 -14.05
N LYS A 35 -8.79 -10.03 -14.50
CA LYS A 35 -7.77 -9.94 -15.56
C LYS A 35 -6.35 -10.20 -15.05
N PHE A 36 -6.04 -9.79 -13.82
CA PHE A 36 -4.70 -9.85 -13.24
C PHE A 36 -4.74 -10.27 -11.75
N PRO A 37 -5.13 -11.53 -11.46
CA PRO A 37 -5.26 -12.02 -10.09
C PRO A 37 -3.94 -11.93 -9.30
N PHE A 38 -2.81 -12.14 -9.96
CA PHE A 38 -1.48 -12.05 -9.33
C PHE A 38 -1.15 -10.64 -8.83
N ILE A 39 -1.47 -9.60 -9.60
CA ILE A 39 -1.27 -8.20 -9.19
C ILE A 39 -2.17 -7.89 -7.97
N MET A 40 -3.38 -8.43 -7.95
CA MET A 40 -4.27 -8.28 -6.80
C MET A 40 -3.76 -9.00 -5.55
N GLU A 41 -3.23 -10.20 -5.69
CA GLU A 41 -2.66 -10.94 -4.56
C GLU A 41 -1.50 -10.16 -3.91
N VAL A 42 -0.59 -9.64 -4.72
CA VAL A 42 0.53 -8.80 -4.25
C VAL A 42 0.02 -7.51 -3.60
N TYR A 43 -1.01 -6.88 -4.18
CA TYR A 43 -1.65 -5.69 -3.63
C TYR A 43 -2.24 -5.93 -2.24
N TYR A 44 -3.01 -7.01 -2.07
CA TYR A 44 -3.63 -7.35 -0.79
C TYR A 44 -2.59 -7.72 0.27
N LYS A 45 -1.57 -8.52 -0.08
CA LYS A 45 -0.43 -8.83 0.81
C LYS A 45 0.32 -7.58 1.24
N SER A 46 0.53 -6.62 0.33
CA SER A 46 1.19 -5.35 0.64
C SER A 46 0.36 -4.47 1.60
N ILE A 47 -0.96 -4.42 1.41
CA ILE A 47 -1.86 -3.70 2.32
C ILE A 47 -1.85 -4.33 3.70
N GLU A 48 -1.92 -5.65 3.79
CA GLU A 48 -1.87 -6.38 5.05
C GLU A 48 -0.56 -6.11 5.80
N HIS A 49 0.57 -6.19 5.09
CA HIS A 49 1.89 -5.89 5.65
C HIS A 49 2.00 -4.42 6.11
N SER A 50 1.48 -3.48 5.33
CA SER A 50 1.46 -2.05 5.67
C SER A 50 0.58 -1.78 6.89
N ARG A 51 -0.57 -2.45 7.02
CA ARG A 51 -1.42 -2.37 8.21
C ARG A 51 -0.72 -2.89 9.45
N MET A 52 -0.05 -4.05 9.37
CA MET A 52 0.73 -4.59 10.50
C MET A 52 1.86 -3.64 10.92
N TYR A 53 2.60 -3.08 9.95
CA TYR A 53 3.66 -2.11 10.20
C TYR A 53 3.11 -0.85 10.89
N THR A 54 1.96 -0.35 10.44
CA THR A 54 1.29 0.84 10.99
C THR A 54 0.83 0.61 12.43
N VAL A 55 0.23 -0.55 12.72
CA VAL A 55 -0.21 -0.93 14.10
C VAL A 55 0.98 -1.04 15.05
N ARG A 56 2.10 -1.63 14.60
CA ARG A 56 3.33 -1.71 15.41
C ARG A 56 3.90 -0.33 15.69
N LYS A 57 3.95 0.54 14.68
CA LYS A 57 4.42 1.92 14.83
C LYS A 57 3.54 2.69 15.82
N GLN A 58 2.22 2.59 15.68
CA GLN A 58 1.28 3.25 16.59
C GLN A 58 1.37 2.72 18.02
N GLY A 59 1.62 1.42 18.19
CA GLY A 59 1.90 0.81 19.50
C GLY A 59 3.19 1.33 20.14
N GLN A 60 4.26 1.45 19.35
CA GLN A 60 5.52 2.06 19.79
C GLN A 60 5.35 3.53 20.16
N GLU A 61 4.64 4.32 19.35
CA GLU A 61 4.34 5.73 19.64
C GLU A 61 3.49 5.88 20.92
N LYS A 62 2.49 5.01 21.13
CA LYS A 62 1.71 5.00 22.38
C LYS A 62 2.55 4.64 23.59
N TRP A 63 3.43 3.65 23.46
CA TRP A 63 4.31 3.23 24.56
C TRP A 63 5.33 4.31 24.91
N LEU A 64 5.95 4.95 23.90
CA LEU A 64 6.86 6.08 24.09
C LEU A 64 6.16 7.28 24.75
N ASN A 65 4.94 7.62 24.33
CA ASN A 65 4.15 8.70 24.95
C ASN A 65 3.68 8.37 26.38
N SER A 66 3.54 7.10 26.75
CA SER A 66 3.17 6.71 28.12
C SER A 66 4.34 6.76 29.11
N ARG A 67 5.56 6.98 28.61
CA ARG A 67 6.80 6.99 29.40
C ARG A 67 7.35 8.41 29.63
N ASN A 68 6.64 9.43 29.17
CA ASN A 68 6.99 10.84 29.21
C ASN A 68 5.89 11.63 29.95
#